data_AF-A0A950L371-F1
#
_entry.id   AF-A0A950L371-F1
#
_cell.length_a   1.000
_cell.length_b   1.000
_cell.length_c   1.000
_cell.angle_alpha   90.00
_cell.angle_beta   90.00
_cell.angle_gamma   90.00
#
_symmetry.space_group_name_H-M   'P 1'
#
loop_
_entity.id
_entity.type
_entity.pdbx_description
1 polymer ?
#
loop_
_entity_poly.entity_id
_entity_poly.type
_entity_poly.pdbx_seq_one_letter_code
_entity_poly.pdbx_strand_id
1 'polypeptide(L)'
;MAHPKDFDPLAVWREMLSQWETSVNALANKTMASDEYGSAMHGAMGLTLRMQETIKQFMTAYLAATNLPSRAEVLALGERLGDIEARLDRMNALLQRISEEQRHDGAPATAHERPRPPRTKKPPAAEPSA
;
A
#
# COMPACT_ATOMS: atom_id res chain seq x y z
N MET A 1 -9.31 -18.31 -39.61
CA MET A 1 -10.04 -17.71 -38.46
C MET A 1 -9.57 -16.27 -38.35
N ALA A 2 -10.50 -15.31 -38.45
CA ALA A 2 -10.16 -13.90 -38.50
C ALA A 2 -9.55 -13.43 -37.17
N HIS A 3 -8.34 -12.88 -37.21
CA HIS A 3 -7.81 -12.12 -36.08
C HIS A 3 -8.72 -10.90 -35.88
N PRO A 4 -9.32 -10.69 -34.69
CA PRO A 4 -10.07 -9.48 -34.44
C PRO A 4 -9.12 -8.31 -34.64
N LYS A 5 -9.41 -7.50 -35.66
CA LYS A 5 -8.65 -6.30 -36.04
C LYS A 5 -8.29 -5.55 -34.77
N ASP A 6 -7.00 -5.38 -34.60
CA ASP A 6 -6.33 -4.70 -33.51
C ASP A 6 -7.08 -3.41 -33.17
N PHE A 7 -7.82 -3.42 -32.05
CA PHE A 7 -8.32 -2.19 -31.46
C PHE A 7 -7.09 -1.48 -30.88
N ASP A 8 -6.37 -0.73 -31.73
CA ASP A 8 -5.16 -0.03 -31.34
C ASP A 8 -5.52 1.15 -30.41
N PRO A 9 -5.25 1.05 -29.10
CA PRO A 9 -5.61 2.10 -28.13
C PRO A 9 -4.88 3.41 -28.41
N LEU A 10 -3.69 3.33 -29.01
CA LEU A 10 -2.93 4.49 -29.41
C LEU A 10 -3.56 5.17 -30.63
N ALA A 11 -4.32 4.45 -31.46
CA ALA A 11 -5.00 5.04 -32.60
C ALA A 11 -6.15 5.96 -32.18
N VAL A 12 -7.00 5.54 -31.25
CA VAL A 12 -8.08 6.39 -30.70
C VAL A 12 -7.50 7.59 -29.95
N TRP A 13 -6.45 7.39 -29.17
CA TRP A 13 -5.75 8.48 -28.48
C TRP A 13 -5.09 9.47 -29.45
N ARG A 14 -4.41 8.98 -30.50
CA ARG A 14 -3.84 9.83 -31.55
C ARG A 14 -4.90 10.62 -32.29
N GLU A 15 -6.04 10.02 -32.59
CA GLU A 15 -7.16 10.72 -33.24
C GLU A 15 -7.68 11.85 -32.33
N MET A 16 -7.89 11.57 -31.04
CA MET A 16 -8.30 12.60 -30.08
C MET A 16 -7.28 13.73 -29.95
N LEU A 17 -5.98 13.40 -29.95
CA LEU A 17 -4.89 14.38 -29.96
C LEU A 17 -4.89 15.22 -31.24
N SER A 18 -5.11 14.60 -32.40
CA SER A 18 -5.17 15.31 -33.69
C SER A 18 -6.35 16.28 -33.75
N GLN A 19 -7.51 15.87 -33.24
CA GLN A 19 -8.68 16.73 -33.10
C GLN A 19 -8.42 17.89 -32.13
N TRP A 20 -7.71 17.63 -31.03
CA TRP A 20 -7.31 18.67 -30.08
C TRP A 20 -6.34 19.67 -30.70
N GLU A 21 -5.31 19.23 -31.42
CA GLU A 21 -4.37 20.10 -32.13
C GLU A 21 -5.09 20.98 -33.15
N THR A 22 -6.06 20.43 -33.88
CA THR A 22 -6.91 21.19 -34.80
C THR A 22 -7.73 22.25 -34.07
N SER A 23 -8.33 21.90 -32.92
CA SER A 23 -9.09 22.83 -32.08
C SER A 23 -8.22 23.95 -31.50
N VAL A 24 -7.00 23.62 -31.05
CA VAL A 24 -6.02 24.57 -30.55
C VAL A 24 -5.52 25.49 -31.67
N ASN A 25 -5.26 24.98 -32.86
CA ASN A 25 -4.89 25.80 -34.03
C ASN A 25 -6.02 26.76 -34.43
N ALA A 26 -7.28 26.31 -34.38
CA ALA A 26 -8.44 27.17 -34.62
C ALA A 26 -8.60 28.24 -33.54
N LEU A 27 -8.38 27.89 -32.27
CA LEU A 27 -8.35 28.82 -31.15
C LEU A 27 -7.21 29.83 -31.30
N ALA A 28 -5.99 29.40 -31.65
CA ALA A 28 -4.83 30.28 -31.84
C ALA A 28 -5.08 31.30 -32.95
N ASN A 29 -5.62 30.86 -34.09
CA ASN A 29 -6.00 31.74 -35.19
C ASN A 29 -7.08 32.74 -34.78
N LYS A 30 -8.01 32.35 -33.90
CA LYS A 30 -9.09 33.21 -33.39
C LYS A 30 -8.62 34.17 -32.29
N THR A 31 -7.63 33.78 -31.49
CA THR A 31 -7.16 34.53 -30.31
C THR A 31 -6.15 35.62 -30.67
N MET A 32 -5.50 35.56 -31.84
CA MET A 32 -4.68 36.67 -32.36
C MET A 32 -5.46 37.99 -32.57
N ALA A 33 -6.79 37.99 -32.42
CA ALA A 33 -7.66 39.13 -32.71
C ALA A 33 -8.43 39.70 -31.49
N SER A 34 -8.22 39.23 -30.25
CA SER A 34 -9.09 39.64 -29.14
C SER A 34 -8.38 40.01 -27.84
N ASP A 35 -8.66 41.23 -27.36
CA ASP A 35 -8.25 41.80 -26.06
C ASP A 35 -8.96 41.15 -24.83
N GLU A 36 -9.74 40.08 -25.02
CA GLU A 36 -10.64 39.51 -24.00
C GLU A 36 -9.98 38.49 -23.04
N TYR A 37 -8.65 38.33 -23.10
CA TYR A 37 -7.89 37.24 -22.47
C TYR A 37 -8.06 37.16 -20.93
N GLY A 38 -8.23 38.30 -20.25
CA GLY A 38 -8.25 38.37 -18.79
C GLY A 38 -9.47 37.74 -18.12
N SER A 39 -10.67 37.93 -18.69
CA SER A 39 -11.91 37.35 -18.13
C SER A 39 -12.09 35.89 -18.55
N ALA A 40 -11.61 35.54 -19.74
CA ALA A 40 -11.63 34.17 -20.25
C ALA A 40 -10.73 33.20 -19.45
N MET A 41 -9.63 33.67 -18.85
CA MET A 41 -8.64 32.82 -18.17
C MET A 41 -9.20 32.07 -16.95
N HIS A 42 -10.04 32.70 -16.13
CA HIS A 42 -10.65 32.03 -14.97
C HIS A 42 -11.68 30.96 -15.40
N GLY A 43 -12.49 31.25 -16.42
CA GLY A 43 -13.41 30.27 -17.01
C GLY A 43 -12.68 29.12 -17.69
N ALA A 44 -11.58 29.43 -18.38
CA ALA A 44 -10.72 28.44 -19.04
C ALA A 44 -10.06 27.50 -18.03
N MET A 45 -9.59 28.00 -16.89
CA MET A 45 -8.97 27.15 -15.87
C MET A 45 -9.98 26.15 -15.25
N GLY A 46 -11.21 26.59 -15.01
CA GLY A 46 -12.31 25.71 -14.57
C GLY A 46 -12.72 24.67 -15.62
N LEU A 47 -12.65 25.04 -16.91
CA LEU A 47 -12.92 24.14 -18.03
C LEU A 47 -11.81 23.09 -18.20
N THR A 48 -10.54 23.49 -18.04
CA THR A 48 -9.38 22.59 -18.11
C THR A 48 -9.39 21.55 -17.00
N LEU A 49 -9.72 21.95 -15.76
CA LEU A 49 -9.85 21.00 -14.64
C LEU A 49 -10.97 19.98 -14.88
N ARG A 50 -12.12 20.42 -15.43
CA ARG A 50 -13.20 19.52 -15.83
C ARG A 50 -12.78 18.59 -16.96
N MET A 51 -12.06 19.09 -17.95
CA MET A 51 -11.55 18.27 -19.06
C MET A 51 -10.61 17.18 -18.54
N GLN A 52 -9.71 17.52 -17.63
CA GLN A 52 -8.78 16.58 -17.02
C GLN A 52 -9.52 15.48 -16.25
N GLU A 53 -10.60 15.82 -15.53
CA GLU A 53 -11.43 14.85 -14.82
C GLU A 53 -12.18 13.92 -15.79
N THR A 54 -12.78 14.46 -16.85
CA THR A 54 -13.46 13.66 -17.88
C THR A 54 -12.50 12.68 -18.56
N ILE A 55 -11.27 13.11 -18.87
CA ILE A 55 -10.24 12.25 -19.47
C ILE A 55 -9.85 11.12 -18.50
N LYS A 56 -9.70 11.42 -17.20
CA LYS A 56 -9.42 10.40 -16.18
C LYS A 56 -10.55 9.37 -16.09
N GLN A 57 -11.80 9.84 -16.03
CA GLN A 57 -12.97 8.96 -15.97
C GLN A 57 -13.08 8.07 -17.21
N PHE A 58 -12.82 8.61 -18.39
CA PHE A 58 -12.75 7.83 -19.62
C PHE A 58 -11.68 6.74 -19.55
N MET A 59 -10.47 7.08 -19.11
CA MET A 59 -9.39 6.09 -18.94
C MET A 59 -9.74 5.02 -17.90
N THR A 60 -10.36 5.38 -16.78
CA THR A 60 -10.80 4.41 -15.76
C THR A 60 -11.88 3.48 -16.29
N ALA A 61 -12.91 4.01 -16.96
CA ALA A 61 -13.96 3.21 -17.58
C ALA A 61 -13.41 2.31 -18.69
N TYR A 62 -12.41 2.78 -19.43
CA TYR A 62 -11.74 2.02 -20.47
C TYR A 62 -10.87 0.89 -19.92
N LEU A 63 -10.11 1.13 -18.85
CA LEU A 63 -9.34 0.11 -18.14
C LEU A 63 -10.28 -0.96 -17.54
N ALA A 64 -11.38 -0.54 -16.92
CA ALA A 64 -12.41 -1.45 -16.43
C ALA A 64 -13.02 -2.30 -17.56
N ALA A 65 -13.30 -1.71 -18.73
CA ALA A 65 -13.83 -2.42 -19.89
C ALA A 65 -12.84 -3.44 -20.49
N THR A 66 -11.53 -3.23 -20.32
CA THR A 66 -10.46 -4.14 -20.76
C THR A 66 -9.99 -5.10 -19.67
N ASN A 67 -10.69 -5.13 -18.52
CA ASN A 67 -10.37 -5.93 -17.35
C ASN A 67 -8.95 -5.65 -16.79
N LEU A 68 -8.43 -4.45 -17.04
CA LEU A 68 -7.16 -3.98 -16.49
C LEU A 68 -7.47 -3.12 -15.25
N PRO A 69 -6.88 -3.41 -14.08
CA PRO A 69 -7.15 -2.65 -12.87
C PRO A 69 -6.62 -1.22 -13.00
N SER A 70 -7.43 -0.25 -12.59
CA SER A 70 -7.03 1.15 -12.56
C SER A 70 -5.99 1.42 -11.47
N ARG A 71 -5.21 2.51 -11.60
CA ARG A 71 -4.21 2.90 -10.58
C ARG A 71 -4.84 3.06 -9.19
N ALA A 72 -6.05 3.61 -9.11
CA ALA A 72 -6.75 3.80 -7.84
C ALA A 72 -7.13 2.46 -7.19
N GLU A 73 -7.57 1.49 -7.99
CA GLU A 73 -7.91 0.14 -7.51
C GLU A 73 -6.66 -0.63 -7.04
N VAL A 74 -5.52 -0.48 -7.72
CA VAL A 74 -4.24 -1.07 -7.28
C VAL A 74 -3.82 -0.50 -5.93
N LEU A 75 -3.97 0.82 -5.73
CA LEU A 75 -3.67 1.46 -4.45
C LEU A 75 -4.62 0.99 -3.33
N ALA A 76 -5.92 0.91 -3.62
CA ALA A 76 -6.91 0.40 -2.67
C ALA A 76 -6.66 -1.07 -2.29
N LEU A 77 -6.20 -1.89 -3.25
CA LEU A 77 -5.79 -3.26 -2.98
C LEU A 77 -4.53 -3.31 -2.09
N GLY A 78 -3.56 -2.42 -2.34
CA GLY A 78 -2.35 -2.28 -1.52
C GLY A 78 -2.67 -1.90 -0.07
N GLU A 79 -3.61 -0.97 0.14
CA GLU A 79 -4.07 -0.59 1.48
C GLU A 79 -4.73 -1.77 2.21
N ARG A 80 -5.64 -2.49 1.53
CA ARG A 80 -6.27 -3.70 2.09
C ARG A 80 -5.26 -4.79 2.41
N LEU A 81 -4.24 -4.98 1.58
CA LEU A 81 -3.16 -5.94 1.82
C LEU A 81 -2.37 -5.57 3.08
N GLY A 82 -2.02 -4.30 3.26
CA GLY A 82 -1.35 -3.82 4.48
C GLY A 82 -2.18 -4.05 5.75
N ASP A 83 -3.49 -3.81 5.69
CA ASP A 83 -4.40 -4.09 6.82
C ASP A 83 -4.45 -5.58 7.18
N ILE A 84 -4.43 -6.45 6.16
CA ILE A 84 -4.39 -7.91 6.33
C ILE A 84 -3.07 -8.32 6.98
N GLU A 85 -1.93 -7.80 6.51
CA GLU A 85 -0.61 -8.08 7.07
C GLU A 85 -0.52 -7.66 8.54
N ALA A 86 -0.99 -6.46 8.88
CA ALA A 86 -1.05 -5.99 10.27
C ALA A 86 -1.97 -6.84 11.16
N ARG A 87 -3.02 -7.45 10.59
CA ARG A 87 -3.88 -8.39 11.31
C ARG A 87 -3.20 -9.75 11.51
N LEU A 88 -2.48 -10.24 10.50
CA LEU A 88 -1.70 -11.48 10.58
C LEU A 88 -0.59 -11.38 11.62
N ASP A 89 0.14 -10.26 11.66
CA ASP A 89 1.17 -10.02 12.68
C ASP A 89 0.60 -10.05 14.10
N ARG A 90 -0.56 -9.43 14.31
CA ARG A 90 -1.27 -9.50 15.60
C ARG A 90 -1.67 -10.93 15.97
N MET A 91 -2.15 -11.72 15.03
CA MET A 91 -2.49 -13.12 15.30
C MET A 91 -1.24 -13.93 15.65
N ASN A 92 -0.15 -13.76 14.90
CA ASN A 92 1.13 -14.42 15.20
C ASN A 92 1.64 -14.06 16.59
N ALA A 93 1.57 -12.77 16.98
CA ALA A 93 1.96 -12.33 18.32
C ALA A 93 1.10 -12.95 19.44
N LEU A 94 -0.22 -13.08 19.22
CA LEU A 94 -1.12 -13.74 20.17
C LEU A 94 -0.81 -15.23 20.30
N LEU A 95 -0.57 -15.92 19.18
CA LEU A 95 -0.20 -17.34 19.18
C LEU A 95 1.13 -17.59 19.88
N GLN A 96 2.12 -16.71 19.68
CA GLN A 96 3.40 -16.78 20.39
C GLN A 96 3.20 -16.65 21.90
N ARG A 97 2.42 -15.65 22.36
CA ARG A 97 2.11 -15.50 23.80
C ARG A 97 1.43 -16.73 24.39
N ILE A 98 0.44 -17.29 23.71
CA ILE A 98 -0.25 -18.51 24.17
C ILE A 98 0.74 -19.68 24.26
N SER A 99 1.65 -19.81 23.29
CA SER A 99 2.68 -20.86 23.31
C SER A 99 3.70 -20.68 24.44
N GLU A 100 4.03 -19.44 24.79
CA GLU A 100 4.93 -19.11 25.90
C GLU A 100 4.26 -19.38 27.25
N GLU A 101 2.99 -18.99 27.41
CA GLU A 101 2.17 -19.29 28.60
C GLU A 101 2.05 -20.80 28.82
N GLN A 102 1.77 -21.58 27.77
CA GLN A 102 1.71 -23.05 27.85
C GLN A 102 3.06 -23.69 28.19
N ARG A 103 4.19 -23.11 27.75
CA ARG A 103 5.53 -23.58 28.13
C ARG A 103 5.86 -23.28 29.59
N HIS A 104 5.33 -22.19 30.15
CA HIS A 104 5.47 -21.89 31.57
C HIS A 104 4.61 -22.81 32.45
N ASP A 105 3.42 -23.23 32.00
CA ASP A 105 2.58 -24.20 32.73
C ASP A 105 3.10 -25.66 32.62
N GLY A 106 3.92 -25.97 31.61
CA GLY A 106 4.50 -27.29 31.37
C GLY A 106 5.96 -27.48 31.83
N ALA A 107 6.63 -26.44 32.33
CA ALA A 107 7.98 -26.57 32.87
C ALA A 107 7.91 -27.27 34.24
N PRO A 108 8.66 -28.38 34.49
CA PRO A 108 8.73 -28.93 35.82
C PRO A 108 9.25 -27.82 36.72
N ALA A 109 8.49 -27.52 37.79
CA ALA A 109 8.85 -26.55 38.82
C ALA A 109 10.36 -26.57 38.99
N THR A 110 11.03 -25.52 38.51
CA THR A 110 12.44 -25.32 38.82
C THR A 110 12.49 -25.39 40.32
N ALA A 111 13.22 -26.40 40.80
CA ALA A 111 13.44 -26.64 42.19
C ALA A 111 13.65 -25.28 42.83
N HIS A 112 12.75 -24.91 43.74
CA HIS A 112 12.98 -23.78 44.60
C HIS A 112 14.34 -24.06 45.23
N GLU A 113 15.38 -23.39 44.74
CA GLU A 113 16.70 -23.41 45.31
C GLU A 113 16.59 -22.59 46.58
N ARG A 114 15.95 -23.21 47.58
CA ARG A 114 15.91 -22.69 48.94
C ARG A 114 17.39 -22.55 49.32
N PRO A 115 17.86 -21.35 49.68
CA PRO A 115 19.26 -21.12 49.95
C PRO A 115 19.70 -22.08 51.05
N ARG A 116 20.56 -23.03 50.68
CA ARG A 116 20.96 -24.12 51.56
C ARG A 116 21.83 -23.53 52.67
N PRO A 117 21.51 -23.77 53.95
CA PRO A 117 22.18 -23.08 55.06
C PRO A 117 23.68 -23.46 55.10
N PRO A 118 24.56 -22.49 55.45
CA PRO A 118 26.01 -22.70 55.42
C PRO A 118 26.43 -23.76 56.45
N ARG A 119 27.28 -24.72 56.01
CA ARG A 119 27.83 -25.77 56.87
C ARG A 119 28.78 -25.17 57.90
N THR A 120 28.37 -25.09 59.16
CA THR A 120 29.17 -24.55 60.28
C THR A 120 29.85 -25.61 61.16
N LYS A 121 29.95 -26.88 60.71
CA LYS A 121 30.67 -27.90 61.49
C LYS A 121 32.10 -28.07 60.99
N LYS A 122 33.04 -27.44 61.70
CA LYS A 122 34.49 -27.67 61.59
C LYS A 122 34.78 -29.14 62.02
N PRO A 123 35.65 -29.88 61.31
CA PRO A 123 36.00 -31.25 61.70
C PRO A 123 36.72 -31.26 63.05
N PRO A 124 36.51 -32.29 63.90
CA PRO A 124 37.30 -32.45 65.12
C PRO A 124 38.77 -32.64 64.76
N ALA A 125 39.65 -31.91 65.46
CA ALA A 125 41.09 -32.06 65.30
C ALA A 125 41.49 -33.46 65.78
N ALA A 126 42.28 -34.17 64.97
CA ALA A 126 42.86 -35.45 65.36
C ALA A 126 43.76 -35.23 66.58
N GLU A 127 43.45 -35.91 67.69
CA GLU A 127 44.33 -35.96 68.85
C GLU A 127 45.58 -36.78 68.50
N PRO A 128 46.78 -36.33 68.91
CA PRO A 128 48.00 -37.10 68.74
C PRO A 128 48.05 -38.18 69.83
N SER A 129 48.02 -39.46 69.42
CA SER A 129 48.34 -40.56 70.33
C SER A 129 49.82 -40.91 70.19
N ALA A 130 50.45 -41.06 71.35
CA ALA A 130 51.87 -41.25 71.65
C ALA A 130 52.59 -42.36 70.87
#